data_AF-A0A103XJ14-F1
#
_entry.id   AF-A0A103XJ14-F1
#
_cell.length_a   1.000
_cell.length_b   1.000
_cell.length_c   1.000
_cell.angle_alpha   90.00
_cell.angle_beta   90.00
_cell.angle_gamma   90.00
#
_symmetry.space_group_name_H-M   'P 1'
#
loop_
_entity.id
_entity.type
_entity.pdbx_description
1 polymer ?
#
loop_
_entity_poly.entity_id
_entity_poly.type
_entity_poly.pdbx_seq_one_letter_code
_entity_poly.pdbx_strand_id
1 'polypeptide(L)'
;MHDAQLRVAYQGVPGAYNEAAAGKAYPECDAIPCDQFEVAFQAVELWIADRAVLPVENSLGGSTHWNYNLLLRHHLHIVDEVQLPVHHCLLALPGIRK
;
A
#
# COMPACT_ATOMS: atom_id res chain seq x y z
N MET A 1 -24.88 13.06 4.72
CA MET A 1 -23.64 13.10 5.52
C MET A 1 -22.55 12.67 4.57
N HIS A 2 -21.57 13.52 4.28
CA HIS A 2 -20.47 13.11 3.41
C HIS A 2 -19.76 11.97 4.13
N ASP A 3 -19.86 10.77 3.56
CA ASP A 3 -19.14 9.59 4.02
C ASP A 3 -17.66 9.98 4.04
N ALA A 4 -17.01 9.89 5.20
CA ALA A 4 -15.62 10.30 5.30
C ALA A 4 -14.81 9.42 4.34
N GLN A 5 -14.00 10.06 3.49
CA GLN A 5 -13.17 9.36 2.52
C GLN A 5 -12.28 8.33 3.26
N LEU A 6 -12.34 7.06 2.85
CA LEU A 6 -11.65 5.97 3.53
C LEU A 6 -10.14 6.23 3.53
N ARG A 7 -9.50 6.25 4.70
CA ARG A 7 -8.05 6.47 4.82
C ARG A 7 -7.31 5.15 4.74
N VAL A 8 -6.41 5.03 3.77
CA VAL A 8 -5.69 3.78 3.49
C VAL A 8 -4.19 4.02 3.59
N ALA A 9 -3.56 3.46 4.63
CA ALA A 9 -2.12 3.51 4.79
C ALA A 9 -1.42 2.57 3.80
N TYR A 10 -0.30 3.01 3.24
CA TYR A 10 0.56 2.17 2.40
C TYR A 10 2.02 2.51 2.66
N GLN A 11 2.91 1.53 2.51
CA GLN A 11 4.35 1.79 2.60
C GLN A 11 4.88 2.35 1.28
N GLY A 12 5.59 3.47 1.34
CA GLY A 12 6.25 4.09 0.21
C GLY A 12 5.92 5.57 0.03
N VAL A 13 6.10 6.04 -1.19
CA VAL A 13 5.87 7.43 -1.59
C VAL A 13 4.79 7.50 -2.68
N PRO A 14 4.20 8.69 -2.93
CA PRO A 14 3.28 8.88 -4.05
C PRO A 14 3.90 8.43 -5.38
N GLY A 15 3.13 7.68 -6.17
CA GLY A 15 3.55 7.02 -7.41
C GLY A 15 4.11 5.61 -7.22
N ALA A 16 4.27 5.12 -5.99
CA ALA A 16 4.69 3.73 -5.74
C ALA A 16 3.59 2.73 -6.11
N TYR A 17 3.98 1.48 -6.43
CA TYR A 17 3.01 0.41 -6.71
C TYR A 17 2.08 0.13 -5.53
N ASN A 18 2.51 0.36 -4.29
CA ASN A 18 1.65 0.19 -3.11
C ASN A 18 0.54 1.24 -3.05
N GLU A 19 0.78 2.47 -3.51
CA GLU A 19 -0.28 3.49 -3.66
C GLU A 19 -1.28 3.07 -4.74
N ALA A 20 -0.78 2.59 -5.89
CA ALA A 20 -1.62 2.09 -6.96
C ALA A 20 -2.46 0.87 -6.50
N ALA A 21 -1.90 0.00 -5.66
CA ALA A 21 -2.62 -1.11 -5.04
C ALA A 21 -3.70 -0.62 -4.08
N ALA A 22 -3.42 0.41 -3.27
CA ALA A 22 -4.39 1.02 -2.38
C ALA A 22 -5.57 1.61 -3.16
N GLY A 23 -5.32 2.40 -4.20
CA GLY A 23 -6.36 2.97 -5.05
C GLY A 23 -7.14 1.93 -5.87
N LYS A 24 -6.50 0.78 -6.20
CA LYS A 24 -7.18 -0.35 -6.86
C LYS A 24 -8.10 -1.11 -5.89
N ALA A 25 -7.66 -1.33 -4.65
CA ALA A 25 -8.45 -2.02 -3.63
C ALA A 25 -9.61 -1.15 -3.15
N TYR A 26 -9.36 0.15 -2.98
CA TYR A 26 -10.33 1.13 -2.49
C TYR A 26 -10.36 2.34 -3.42
N PRO A 27 -11.22 2.33 -4.46
CA PRO A 27 -11.42 3.48 -5.32
C PRO A 27 -11.79 4.72 -4.50
N GLU A 28 -11.23 5.88 -4.88
CA GLU A 28 -11.48 7.16 -4.20
C GLU A 28 -11.03 7.20 -2.72
N CYS A 29 -10.13 6.32 -2.27
CA CYS A 29 -9.56 6.42 -0.91
C CYS A 29 -8.61 7.62 -0.75
N ASP A 30 -8.44 8.06 0.49
CA ASP A 30 -7.34 8.94 0.89
C ASP A 30 -6.11 8.08 1.23
N ALA A 31 -5.14 8.02 0.31
CA ALA A 31 -3.97 7.16 0.44
C ALA A 31 -2.88 7.85 1.28
N ILE A 32 -2.56 7.28 2.44
CA ILE A 32 -1.61 7.83 3.41
C ILE A 32 -0.23 7.14 3.23
N PRO A 33 0.79 7.85 2.73
CA PRO A 33 2.14 7.30 2.61
C PRO A 33 2.77 7.09 3.98
N CYS A 34 3.43 5.96 4.15
CA CYS A 34 4.19 5.59 5.34
C CYS A 34 5.62 5.19 4.96
N ASP A 35 6.61 5.66 5.72
CA ASP A 35 8.02 5.37 5.41
C ASP A 35 8.34 3.87 5.55
N GLN A 36 7.75 3.21 6.55
CA GLN A 36 8.00 1.80 6.88
C GLN A 36 6.69 1.02 6.99
N PHE A 37 6.75 -0.30 6.85
CA PHE A 37 5.58 -1.18 6.97
C PHE A 37 4.99 -1.10 8.39
N GLU A 38 5.83 -1.10 9.42
CA GLU A 38 5.44 -0.97 10.82
C GLU A 38 4.58 0.27 11.07
N VAL A 39 4.92 1.38 10.41
CA VAL A 39 4.20 2.64 10.54
C VAL A 39 2.80 2.51 9.94
N ALA A 40 2.64 1.78 8.84
CA ALA A 40 1.32 1.50 8.26
C ALA A 40 0.46 0.61 9.16
N PHE A 41 1.05 -0.39 9.83
CA PHE A 41 0.33 -1.19 10.85
C PHE A 41 -0.11 -0.32 12.04
N GLN A 42 0.82 0.47 12.59
CA GLN A 42 0.55 1.37 13.71
C GLN A 42 -0.50 2.42 13.36
N ALA A 43 -0.51 2.94 12.13
CA ALA A 43 -1.51 3.91 11.68
C ALA A 43 -2.93 3.34 11.78
N VAL A 44 -3.12 2.05 11.48
CA VAL A 44 -4.42 1.39 11.64
C VAL A 44 -4.76 1.14 13.11
N GLU A 45 -3.80 0.67 13.92
CA GLU A 45 -4.04 0.44 15.35
C GLU A 45 -4.36 1.74 16.13
N LEU A 46 -3.76 2.86 15.72
CA LEU A 46 -3.97 4.17 16.32
C LEU A 46 -5.15 4.94 15.69
N TRP A 47 -5.92 4.31 14.80
CA TRP A 47 -7.08 4.92 14.12
C TRP A 47 -6.74 6.17 13.26
N ILE A 48 -5.46 6.32 12.89
CA ILE A 48 -4.97 7.34 11.96
C ILE A 48 -5.38 6.98 10.53
N ALA A 49 -5.35 5.68 10.20
CA ALA A 49 -5.87 5.11 8.97
C ALA A 49 -6.97 4.09 9.29
N ASP A 50 -7.91 3.90 8.36
CA ASP A 50 -9.01 2.94 8.52
C ASP A 50 -8.59 1.54 8.03
N ARG A 51 -7.67 1.48 7.06
CA ARG A 51 -7.11 0.26 6.46
C ARG A 51 -5.64 0.44 6.12
N ALA A 52 -4.93 -0.66 5.92
CA ALA A 52 -3.60 -0.67 5.34
C ALA A 52 -3.54 -1.66 4.17
N VAL A 53 -2.90 -1.26 3.07
CA VAL A 53 -2.62 -2.14 1.93
C VAL A 53 -1.11 -2.42 1.88
N LEU A 54 -0.78 -3.70 1.95
CA LEU A 54 0.59 -4.18 2.15
C LEU A 54 0.88 -5.34 1.19
N PRO A 55 2.08 -5.37 0.58
CA PRO A 55 2.47 -6.49 -0.27
C PRO A 55 2.75 -7.73 0.59
N VAL A 56 2.08 -8.83 0.30
CA VAL A 56 2.32 -10.14 0.94
C VAL A 56 3.15 -11.07 0.06
N GLU A 57 2.99 -11.00 -1.26
CA GLU A 57 3.70 -11.85 -2.21
C GLU A 57 4.05 -11.09 -3.50
N ASN A 58 5.19 -11.43 -4.10
CA ASN A 58 5.63 -10.94 -5.40
C ASN A 58 6.09 -12.12 -6.27
N SER A 59 5.74 -12.12 -7.55
CA SER A 59 6.07 -13.21 -8.48
C SER A 59 7.56 -13.38 -8.77
N LEU A 60 8.36 -12.32 -8.65
CA LEU A 60 9.82 -12.33 -8.82
C LEU A 60 10.56 -12.50 -7.48
N GLY A 61 10.08 -11.82 -6.44
CA GLY A 61 10.73 -11.75 -5.12
C GLY A 61 10.24 -12.78 -4.09
N GLY A 62 9.17 -13.50 -4.39
CA GLY A 62 8.51 -14.42 -3.47
C GLY A 62 7.72 -13.73 -2.36
N SER A 63 7.42 -14.46 -1.30
CA SER A 63 6.63 -13.97 -0.17
C SER A 63 7.41 -12.99 0.71
N THR A 64 6.77 -11.91 1.13
CA THR A 64 7.35 -10.91 2.04
C THR A 64 7.15 -11.35 3.49
N HIS A 65 7.97 -12.29 3.97
CA HIS A 65 7.88 -12.85 5.32
C HIS A 65 7.85 -11.80 6.45
N TRP A 66 8.45 -10.63 6.22
CA TRP A 66 8.43 -9.53 7.18
C TRP A 66 7.01 -9.05 7.49
N ASN A 67 6.14 -8.91 6.47
CA ASN A 67 4.76 -8.46 6.68
C ASN A 67 3.90 -9.52 7.37
N TYR A 68 4.18 -10.81 7.16
CA TYR A 68 3.58 -11.88 7.97
C TYR A 68 3.96 -11.77 9.44
N ASN A 69 5.23 -11.49 9.74
CA ASN A 69 5.67 -11.30 11.12
C ASN A 69 4.99 -10.08 11.77
N LEU A 70 4.77 -9.00 11.03
CA LEU A 70 4.03 -7.84 11.53
C LEU A 70 2.57 -8.17 11.81
N LEU A 71 1.89 -8.89 10.91
CA LEU A 71 0.51 -9.37 11.15
C LEU A 71 0.40 -10.21 12.44
N LEU A 72 1.42 -11.03 12.76
CA LEU A 72 1.42 -11.82 13.99
C LEU A 72 1.68 -11.00 15.27
N ARG A 73 2.29 -9.81 15.14
CA ARG A 73 2.63 -8.92 16.27
C ARG A 73 1.53 -7.90 16.58
N HIS A 74 0.69 -7.59 15.61
CA HIS A 74 -0.36 -6.58 15.69
C HIS A 74 -1.74 -7.24 15.81
N HIS A 75 -2.70 -6.56 16.44
CA HIS A 75 -4.07 -7.06 16.60
C HIS A 75 -4.96 -6.70 15.40
N LEU A 76 -4.46 -6.94 14.19
CA LEU A 76 -5.16 -6.67 12.93
C LEU A 76 -5.56 -7.98 12.24
N HIS A 77 -6.53 -7.89 11.32
CA HIS A 77 -6.98 -9.02 10.52
C HIS A 77 -7.02 -8.64 9.04
N ILE A 78 -6.77 -9.61 8.17
CA ILE A 78 -6.88 -9.45 6.72
C ILE A 78 -8.37 -9.42 6.37
N VAL A 79 -8.80 -8.40 5.63
CA VAL A 79 -10.20 -8.19 5.24
C VAL A 79 -10.43 -8.35 3.74
N ASP A 80 -9.38 -8.23 2.93
CA ASP A 80 -9.47 -8.26 1.47
C ASP A 80 -8.09 -8.57 0.86
N GLU A 81 -8.07 -8.87 -0.44
CA GLU A 81 -6.85 -9.07 -1.22
C GLU A 81 -6.90 -8.33 -2.57
N VAL A 82 -5.74 -7.89 -3.04
CA VAL A 82 -5.63 -7.23 -4.35
C VAL A 82 -4.38 -7.72 -5.08
N GLN A 83 -4.54 -8.09 -6.34
CA GLN A 83 -3.44 -8.42 -7.25
C GLN A 83 -3.16 -7.24 -8.17
N LEU A 84 -1.93 -6.75 -8.19
CA LEU A 84 -1.51 -5.64 -9.06
C LEU A 84 -0.42 -6.12 -10.03
N PRO A 85 -0.67 -6.13 -11.36
CA PRO A 85 0.37 -6.41 -12.34
C PRO A 85 1.37 -5.24 -12.39
N VAL A 86 2.64 -5.56 -12.18
CA VAL A 86 3.73 -4.57 -12.17
C VAL A 86 4.21 -4.31 -13.60
N HIS A 87 4.08 -3.07 -14.06
CA HIS A 87 4.58 -2.61 -15.35
C HIS A 87 5.67 -1.56 -15.13
N HIS A 88 6.92 -1.91 -15.46
CA HIS A 88 8.03 -0.97 -15.42
C HIS A 88 8.06 -0.11 -16.69
N CYS A 89 8.23 1.20 -16.51
CA CYS A 89 8.32 2.16 -17.60
C CYS A 89 9.67 2.86 -17.58
N LEU A 90 10.31 3.00 -18.74
CA LEU A 90 11.48 3.86 -18.92
C LEU A 90 11.01 5.31 -19.09
N LEU A 91 11.41 6.18 -18.16
CA LEU A 91 11.04 7.59 -18.14
C LEU A 91 12.26 8.45 -18.48
N ALA A 92 12.01 9.53 -19.21
CA ALA A 92 13.00 10.56 -19.51
C ALA A 92 12.35 11.94 -19.40
N LEU A 93 13.17 12.97 -19.18
CA LEU A 93 12.68 14.34 -19.23
C LEU A 93 12.19 14.67 -20.66
N PRO A 94 11.20 15.58 -20.79
CA PRO A 94 10.72 16.02 -22.09
C PRO A 94 11.88 16.50 -23.00
N GLY A 95 11.93 15.99 -24.22
CA GLY A 95 12.93 16.37 -25.23
C GLY A 95 14.17 15.48 -25.31
N ILE A 96 14.35 14.51 -24.41
CA ILE A 96 15.44 13.53 -24.49
C ILE A 96 15.16 12.51 -25.61
N ARG A 97 16.14 12.30 -26.48
CA ARG A 97 16.08 11.33 -27.58
C ARG A 97 16.72 10.00 -27.14
N LYS A 98 16.22 8.90 -27.74
CA LYS A 98 16.77 7.54 -27.55
C LYS A 98 18.17 7.41 -28.12
#